data_AF-A0A1D2W8I2-F1
#
_entry.id   AF-A0A1D2W8I2-F1
#
_cell.length_a   1.000
_cell.length_b   1.000
_cell.length_c   1.000
_cell.angle_alpha   90.00
_cell.angle_beta   90.00
_cell.angle_gamma   90.00
#
_symmetry.space_group_name_H-M   'P 1'
#
loop_
_entity.id
_entity.type
_entity.pdbx_description
1 polymer ?
#
loop_
_entity_poly.entity_id
_entity_poly.type
_entity_poly.pdbx_seq_one_letter_code
_entity_poly.pdbx_strand_id
1 'polypeptide(L)'
;MSKYMDSLNAYLKKPNETYLICKGLVDHIDVQHIMELTKEYEETKENGDLVNQKYYLEIIFSEVEKLSPEMKDKLSKALCILSLELTILLLNDHQYQDAIDRLELTKNMSGYANLETIGKCSLNRLLSYSKLLLGLSDESKDLILEAKELNQKLIKNAGKITSGELKKEILDDKQIIEAWEKDNIKTTIEFEIPFPLIVTDEPIEFEYDDVKHIIEIELFESPVSPIPSKGCFAEIVEDKYGLAIRSKVKLTSFRYVNPYEIIELKILAQDKKTSKAILETIKVMNFFIERYRVTTNNYWLENIFHKMIPNYKGMVTAGNIKIHTIRNFHSQRIKISLGNPWLSQEKLEELMNNLKKDRLDLWNSLLLDAKDYLLRRNYKEAIYAINGAFENYLMLKAQEILSEAWGNKNAMEYLDGIPDYKYHKLKNCMDEETFNKAVKKDLIAPYVPSTYQILKECNIVRPFPISRKKLNKLVDKIRKKRNEVMHGDNLNEDLEIIVFEAIKSFEDFVKLFD
;
A
#
# COMPACT_ATOMS: atom_id res chain seq x y z
N MET A 1 69.70 -26.24 5.85
CA MET A 1 68.56 -25.32 6.09
C MET A 1 68.82 -23.88 5.66
N SER A 2 70.06 -23.35 5.75
CA SER A 2 70.35 -21.95 5.34
C SER A 2 70.06 -21.64 3.87
N LYS A 3 70.43 -22.52 2.92
CA LYS A 3 70.26 -22.24 1.47
C LYS A 3 68.82 -22.24 0.95
N TYR A 4 67.84 -22.76 1.70
CA TYR A 4 66.42 -22.74 1.31
C TYR A 4 65.67 -21.51 1.84
N MET A 5 66.13 -20.95 2.97
CA MET A 5 65.59 -19.71 3.55
C MET A 5 66.02 -18.45 2.76
N ASP A 6 67.20 -18.49 2.13
CA ASP A 6 67.72 -17.36 1.35
C ASP A 6 67.01 -17.19 -0.01
N SER A 7 66.47 -18.28 -0.58
CA SER A 7 65.65 -18.27 -1.81
C SER A 7 64.22 -17.75 -1.55
N LEU A 8 63.62 -18.16 -0.42
CA LEU A 8 62.28 -17.69 -0.02
C LEU A 8 62.29 -16.19 0.35
N ASN A 9 63.34 -15.73 1.04
CA ASN A 9 63.52 -14.32 1.41
C ASN A 9 63.86 -13.41 0.22
N ALA A 10 64.41 -13.95 -0.88
CA ALA A 10 64.59 -13.23 -2.13
C ALA A 10 63.27 -13.07 -2.91
N TYR A 11 62.38 -14.06 -2.86
CA TYR A 11 61.04 -13.99 -3.47
C TYR A 11 60.09 -13.05 -2.68
N LEU A 12 60.21 -13.03 -1.35
CA LEU A 12 59.38 -12.21 -0.45
C LEU A 12 59.84 -10.74 -0.29
N LYS A 13 60.98 -10.35 -0.87
CA LYS A 13 61.49 -8.95 -0.86
C LYS A 13 61.15 -8.13 -2.10
N LYS A 14 60.37 -8.67 -3.05
CA LYS A 14 59.70 -7.90 -4.11
C LYS A 14 58.17 -7.73 -3.92
N PRO A 15 57.64 -7.46 -2.71
CA PRO A 15 56.20 -7.33 -2.55
C PRO A 15 55.67 -6.10 -3.29
N ASN A 16 56.41 -4.99 -3.43
CA ASN A 16 55.87 -3.79 -4.10
C ASN A 16 55.72 -3.92 -5.61
N GLU A 17 56.71 -4.45 -6.34
CA GLU A 17 56.61 -4.58 -7.81
C GLU A 17 55.62 -5.69 -8.21
N THR A 18 55.66 -6.84 -7.55
CA THR A 18 54.74 -7.94 -7.86
C THR A 18 53.31 -7.63 -7.41
N TYR A 19 53.11 -6.93 -6.28
CA TYR A 19 51.79 -6.43 -5.88
C TYR A 19 51.27 -5.36 -6.84
N LEU A 20 52.11 -4.42 -7.32
CA LEU A 20 51.72 -3.44 -8.32
C LEU A 20 51.40 -4.10 -9.67
N ILE A 21 52.15 -5.12 -10.07
CA ILE A 21 51.89 -5.90 -11.30
C ILE A 21 50.61 -6.74 -11.14
N CYS A 22 50.41 -7.41 -10.01
CA CYS A 22 49.19 -8.17 -9.73
C CYS A 22 47.97 -7.25 -9.61
N LYS A 23 48.10 -6.08 -8.99
CA LYS A 23 47.03 -5.07 -8.89
C LYS A 23 46.71 -4.47 -10.26
N GLY A 24 47.72 -4.19 -11.07
CA GLY A 24 47.54 -3.76 -12.47
C GLY A 24 46.94 -4.85 -13.37
N LEU A 25 47.24 -6.13 -13.13
CA LEU A 25 46.62 -7.27 -13.81
C LEU A 25 45.16 -7.46 -13.40
N VAL A 26 44.83 -7.31 -12.11
CA VAL A 26 43.45 -7.34 -11.59
C VAL A 26 42.65 -6.17 -12.19
N ASP A 27 43.18 -4.94 -12.11
CA ASP A 27 42.57 -3.78 -12.76
C ASP A 27 42.39 -3.99 -14.29
N HIS A 28 43.31 -4.71 -14.96
CA HIS A 28 43.17 -5.00 -16.39
C HIS A 28 42.05 -6.01 -16.69
N ILE A 29 41.93 -7.06 -15.88
CA ILE A 29 40.84 -8.05 -16.00
C ILE A 29 39.49 -7.37 -15.73
N ASP A 30 39.41 -6.57 -14.66
CA ASP A 30 38.19 -5.85 -14.30
C ASP A 30 37.82 -4.82 -15.38
N VAL A 31 38.79 -4.12 -15.98
CA VAL A 31 38.55 -3.21 -17.11
C VAL A 31 38.05 -3.95 -18.36
N GLN A 32 38.60 -5.12 -18.69
CA GLN A 32 38.10 -5.92 -19.83
C GLN A 32 36.65 -6.34 -19.58
N HIS A 33 36.34 -6.78 -18.36
CA HIS A 33 34.98 -7.14 -17.99
C HIS A 33 34.02 -5.94 -18.05
N ILE A 34 34.44 -4.76 -17.56
CA ILE A 34 33.68 -3.51 -17.70
C ILE A 34 33.44 -3.16 -19.17
N MET A 35 34.42 -3.38 -20.05
CA MET A 35 34.26 -3.15 -21.50
C MET A 35 33.25 -4.10 -22.14
N GLU A 36 33.25 -5.38 -21.75
CA GLU A 36 32.25 -6.37 -22.18
C GLU A 36 30.85 -5.95 -21.74
N LEU A 37 30.67 -5.61 -20.46
CA LEU A 37 29.40 -5.11 -19.92
C LEU A 37 28.95 -3.81 -20.59
N THR A 38 29.88 -2.91 -20.91
CA THR A 38 29.57 -1.67 -21.64
C THR A 38 29.07 -1.98 -23.05
N LYS A 39 29.63 -3.01 -23.70
CA LYS A 39 29.15 -3.45 -25.01
C LYS A 39 27.74 -4.04 -24.93
N GLU A 40 27.48 -4.90 -23.95
CA GLU A 40 26.13 -5.46 -23.70
C GLU A 40 25.13 -4.33 -23.41
N TYR A 41 25.51 -3.33 -22.62
CA TYR A 41 24.72 -2.13 -22.40
C TYR A 41 24.38 -1.40 -23.70
N GLU A 42 25.35 -1.12 -24.58
CA GLU A 42 25.08 -0.45 -25.87
C GLU A 42 24.14 -1.29 -26.76
N GLU A 43 24.26 -2.62 -26.76
CA GLU A 43 23.32 -3.51 -27.47
C GLU A 43 21.90 -3.39 -26.90
N THR A 44 21.74 -3.27 -25.58
CA THR A 44 20.41 -3.05 -24.97
C THR A 44 19.83 -1.66 -25.26
N LYS A 45 20.69 -0.67 -25.50
CA LYS A 45 20.31 0.69 -25.91
C LYS A 45 19.74 0.70 -27.32
N GLU A 46 20.37 0.02 -28.26
CA GLU A 46 19.88 -0.14 -29.63
C GLU A 46 18.52 -0.85 -29.68
N ASN A 47 18.31 -1.81 -28.77
CA ASN A 47 17.05 -2.56 -28.66
C ASN A 47 15.96 -1.83 -27.85
N GLY A 48 16.27 -0.70 -27.20
CA GLY A 48 15.32 0.05 -26.38
C GLY A 48 14.91 -0.65 -25.07
N ASP A 49 15.72 -1.60 -24.59
CA ASP A 49 15.43 -2.38 -23.38
C ASP A 49 15.91 -1.64 -22.12
N LEU A 50 15.06 -0.75 -21.60
CA LEU A 50 15.38 0.11 -20.46
C LEU A 50 15.70 -0.66 -19.16
N VAL A 51 15.08 -1.84 -18.96
CA VAL A 51 15.29 -2.65 -17.75
C VAL A 51 16.70 -3.24 -17.75
N ASN A 52 17.11 -3.82 -18.88
CA ASN A 52 18.45 -4.38 -18.99
C ASN A 52 19.52 -3.28 -19.07
N GLN A 53 19.22 -2.12 -19.66
CA GLN A 53 20.13 -0.96 -19.63
C GLN A 53 20.50 -0.57 -18.19
N LYS A 54 19.51 -0.45 -17.31
CA LYS A 54 19.74 -0.10 -15.90
C LYS A 54 20.55 -1.18 -15.19
N TYR A 55 20.18 -2.44 -15.38
CA TYR A 55 20.89 -3.58 -14.81
C TYR A 55 22.39 -3.58 -15.17
N TYR A 56 22.73 -3.41 -16.45
CA TYR A 56 24.13 -3.38 -16.87
C TYR A 56 24.88 -2.17 -16.31
N LEU A 57 24.27 -0.99 -16.27
CA LEU A 57 24.91 0.20 -15.69
C LEU A 57 25.17 0.04 -14.18
N GLU A 58 24.25 -0.54 -13.42
CA GLU A 58 24.44 -0.84 -12.00
C GLU A 58 25.61 -1.81 -11.78
N ILE A 59 25.72 -2.86 -12.61
CA ILE A 59 26.85 -3.79 -12.55
C ILE A 59 28.16 -3.09 -12.92
N ILE A 60 28.18 -2.31 -14.01
CA ILE A 60 29.37 -1.56 -14.42
C ILE A 60 29.86 -0.70 -13.25
N PHE A 61 28.98 0.00 -12.53
CA PHE A 61 29.41 0.79 -11.38
C PHE A 61 29.89 -0.03 -10.18
N SER A 62 29.27 -1.18 -9.91
CA SER A 62 29.75 -2.14 -8.91
C SER A 62 31.16 -2.66 -9.25
N GLU A 63 31.43 -2.98 -10.52
CA GLU A 63 32.75 -3.42 -10.97
C GLU A 63 33.78 -2.28 -10.92
N VAL A 64 33.39 -1.06 -11.32
CA VAL A 64 34.24 0.13 -11.24
C VAL A 64 34.69 0.41 -9.80
N GLU A 65 33.86 0.14 -8.79
CA GLU A 65 34.25 0.32 -7.38
C GLU A 65 35.44 -0.54 -6.97
N LYS A 66 35.68 -1.68 -7.63
CA LYS A 66 36.80 -2.58 -7.36
C LYS A 66 38.13 -2.07 -7.91
N LEU A 67 38.07 -1.18 -8.91
CA LEU A 67 39.26 -0.61 -9.54
C LEU A 67 40.09 0.27 -8.61
N SER A 68 41.39 0.32 -8.87
CA SER A 68 42.30 1.25 -8.20
C SER A 68 41.94 2.73 -8.46
N PRO A 69 42.31 3.66 -7.54
CA PRO A 69 42.06 5.09 -7.73
C PRO A 69 42.63 5.66 -9.03
N GLU A 70 43.81 5.19 -9.46
CA GLU A 70 44.44 5.62 -10.71
C GLU A 70 43.63 5.22 -11.95
N MET A 71 43.05 4.02 -11.95
CA MET A 71 42.22 3.55 -13.06
C MET A 71 40.85 4.22 -13.08
N LYS A 72 40.25 4.47 -11.91
CA LYS A 72 39.03 5.28 -11.78
C LYS A 72 39.25 6.68 -12.35
N ASP A 73 40.40 7.29 -12.10
CA ASP A 73 40.73 8.62 -12.63
C ASP A 73 40.85 8.62 -14.16
N LYS A 74 41.50 7.61 -14.75
CA LYS A 74 41.59 7.44 -16.21
C LYS A 74 40.22 7.26 -16.88
N LEU A 75 39.30 6.56 -16.24
CA LEU A 75 37.95 6.32 -16.75
C LEU A 75 36.96 7.43 -16.38
N SER A 76 37.36 8.39 -15.54
CA SER A 76 36.47 9.34 -14.87
C SER A 76 35.52 10.09 -15.80
N LYS A 77 35.96 10.48 -17.01
CA LYS A 77 35.10 11.15 -18.00
C LYS A 77 33.99 10.23 -18.52
N ALA A 78 34.33 8.98 -18.85
CA ALA A 78 33.35 7.98 -19.31
C ALA A 78 32.36 7.63 -18.18
N LEU A 79 32.87 7.47 -16.95
CA LEU A 79 32.04 7.23 -15.78
C LEU A 79 31.04 8.37 -15.53
N CYS A 80 31.42 9.63 -15.76
CA CYS A 80 30.49 10.76 -15.66
C CYS A 80 29.35 10.66 -16.69
N ILE A 81 29.63 10.21 -17.91
CA ILE A 81 28.61 10.06 -18.97
C ILE A 81 27.67 8.90 -18.62
N LEU A 82 28.21 7.73 -18.29
CA LEU A 82 27.42 6.56 -17.87
C LEU A 82 26.57 6.88 -16.63
N SER A 83 27.06 7.75 -15.74
CA SER A 83 26.32 8.18 -14.57
C SER A 83 25.11 9.06 -14.93
N LEU A 84 25.23 9.90 -15.96
CA LEU A 84 24.09 10.67 -16.48
C LEU A 84 23.06 9.75 -17.13
N GLU A 85 23.49 8.75 -17.89
CA GLU A 85 22.59 7.77 -18.51
C GLU A 85 21.85 6.96 -17.44
N LEU A 86 22.54 6.48 -16.41
CA LEU A 86 21.90 5.81 -15.27
C LEU A 86 20.91 6.74 -14.57
N THR A 87 21.25 8.02 -14.38
CA THR A 87 20.34 9.01 -13.78
C THR A 87 19.05 9.17 -14.59
N ILE A 88 19.14 9.21 -15.92
CA ILE A 88 17.96 9.30 -16.79
C ILE A 88 17.06 8.07 -16.60
N LEU A 89 17.65 6.87 -16.48
CA LEU A 89 16.89 5.65 -16.19
C LEU A 89 16.25 5.69 -14.80
N LEU A 90 16.96 6.14 -13.77
CA LEU A 90 16.41 6.33 -12.42
C LEU A 90 15.24 7.31 -12.42
N LEU A 91 15.33 8.40 -13.18
CA LEU A 91 14.24 9.37 -13.34
C LEU A 91 13.03 8.78 -14.07
N ASN A 92 13.25 7.95 -15.08
CA ASN A 92 12.18 7.23 -15.77
C ASN A 92 11.49 6.21 -14.84
N ASP A 93 12.22 5.65 -13.88
CA ASP A 93 11.70 4.78 -12.82
C ASP A 93 11.16 5.55 -11.60
N HIS A 94 11.12 6.89 -11.66
CA HIS A 94 10.66 7.78 -10.58
C HIS A 94 11.46 7.67 -9.27
N GLN A 95 12.73 7.26 -9.33
CA GLN A 95 13.65 7.15 -8.20
C GLN A 95 14.44 8.45 -8.01
N TYR A 96 13.75 9.51 -7.55
CA TYR A 96 14.32 10.85 -7.49
C TYR A 96 15.47 11.00 -6.48
N GLN A 97 15.41 10.32 -5.33
CA GLN A 97 16.49 10.36 -4.34
C GLN A 97 17.77 9.70 -4.87
N ASP A 98 17.65 8.50 -5.43
CA ASP A 98 18.79 7.78 -6.02
C ASP A 98 19.43 8.60 -7.16
N ALA A 99 18.61 9.27 -7.98
CA ALA A 99 19.09 10.19 -9.01
C ALA A 99 19.88 11.38 -8.42
N ILE A 100 19.40 11.99 -7.32
CA ILE A 100 20.11 13.10 -6.65
C ILE A 100 21.46 12.62 -6.12
N ASP A 101 21.48 11.52 -5.38
CA ASP A 101 22.70 10.97 -4.77
C ASP A 101 23.75 10.66 -5.85
N ARG A 102 23.29 10.08 -6.97
CA ARG A 102 24.11 9.77 -8.12
C ARG A 102 24.70 11.01 -8.78
N LEU A 103 23.90 12.05 -8.97
CA LEU A 103 24.33 13.30 -9.60
C LEU A 103 25.32 14.08 -8.72
N GLU A 104 25.11 14.13 -7.41
CA GLU A 104 26.05 14.77 -6.48
C GLU A 104 27.37 13.98 -6.40
N LEU A 105 27.32 12.64 -6.41
CA LEU A 105 28.52 11.81 -6.51
C LEU A 105 29.29 12.09 -7.80
N THR A 106 28.57 12.24 -8.92
CA THR A 106 29.17 12.58 -10.22
C THR A 106 29.87 13.93 -10.21
N LYS A 107 29.33 14.94 -9.54
CA LYS A 107 29.96 16.27 -9.40
C LYS A 107 31.27 16.24 -8.62
N ASN A 108 31.43 15.25 -7.75
CA ASN A 108 32.65 15.04 -6.96
C ASN A 108 33.71 14.21 -7.71
N MET A 109 33.41 13.65 -8.88
CA MET A 109 34.38 12.91 -9.69
C MET A 109 35.37 13.86 -10.38
N SER A 110 36.64 13.47 -10.49
CA SER A 110 37.68 14.24 -11.21
C SER A 110 37.31 14.50 -12.67
N GLY A 111 36.60 13.56 -13.31
CA GLY A 111 36.11 13.66 -14.68
C GLY A 111 35.10 14.77 -14.92
N TYR A 112 34.39 15.24 -13.88
CA TYR A 112 33.39 16.31 -14.00
C TYR A 112 34.01 17.63 -14.50
N ALA A 113 35.21 17.96 -14.02
CA ALA A 113 35.94 19.15 -14.47
C ALA A 113 36.17 19.14 -15.99
N ASN A 114 36.36 17.95 -16.55
CA ASN A 114 36.66 17.70 -17.97
C ASN A 114 35.40 17.54 -18.84
N LEU A 115 34.20 17.60 -18.27
CA LEU A 115 32.96 17.64 -19.05
C LEU A 115 32.83 18.96 -19.80
N GLU A 116 32.32 18.87 -21.03
CA GLU A 116 31.94 20.03 -21.82
C GLU A 116 30.82 20.83 -21.14
N THR A 117 30.70 22.11 -21.51
CA THR A 117 29.70 23.02 -20.94
C THR A 117 28.29 22.46 -21.03
N ILE A 118 27.92 21.83 -22.16
CA ILE A 118 26.60 21.22 -22.34
C ILE A 118 26.38 20.09 -21.35
N GLY A 119 27.34 19.17 -21.19
CA GLY A 119 27.25 18.07 -20.23
C GLY A 119 27.10 18.55 -18.79
N LYS A 120 27.82 19.61 -18.40
CA LYS A 120 27.66 20.25 -17.08
C LYS A 120 26.29 20.88 -16.90
N CYS A 121 25.74 21.52 -17.94
CA CYS A 121 24.40 22.08 -17.92
C CYS A 121 23.33 20.98 -17.80
N SER A 122 23.44 19.90 -18.59
CA SER A 122 22.54 18.75 -18.51
C SER A 122 22.53 18.13 -17.12
N LEU A 123 23.71 17.89 -16.54
CA LEU A 123 23.83 17.35 -15.19
C LEU A 123 23.11 18.23 -14.15
N ASN A 124 23.38 19.54 -14.16
CA ASN A 124 22.76 20.47 -13.21
C ASN A 124 21.25 20.60 -13.44
N ARG A 125 20.77 20.46 -14.70
CA ARG A 125 19.34 20.44 -15.01
C ARG A 125 18.69 19.19 -14.43
N LEU A 126 19.26 18.01 -14.64
CA LEU A 126 18.75 16.77 -14.06
C LEU A 126 18.74 16.83 -12.52
N LEU A 127 19.76 17.42 -11.91
CA LEU A 127 19.81 17.61 -10.46
C LEU A 127 18.71 18.56 -9.97
N SER A 128 18.54 19.69 -10.65
CA SER A 128 17.47 20.63 -10.38
C SER A 128 16.09 19.96 -10.49
N TYR A 129 15.86 19.20 -11.56
CA TYR A 129 14.60 18.53 -11.81
C TYR A 129 14.31 17.42 -10.78
N SER A 130 15.31 16.61 -10.43
CA SER A 130 15.19 15.56 -9.42
C SER A 130 14.83 16.15 -8.05
N LYS A 131 15.53 17.22 -7.62
CA LYS A 131 15.22 17.94 -6.37
C LYS A 131 13.83 18.57 -6.38
N LEU A 132 13.41 19.11 -7.53
CA LEU A 132 12.08 19.68 -7.68
C LEU A 132 10.98 18.62 -7.50
N LEU A 133 11.08 17.49 -8.19
CA LEU A 133 10.06 16.43 -8.10
C LEU A 133 10.05 15.72 -6.74
N LEU A 134 11.22 15.49 -6.14
CA LEU A 134 11.31 14.96 -4.79
C LEU A 134 10.72 15.94 -3.78
N GLY A 135 11.09 17.22 -3.88
CA GLY A 135 10.54 18.27 -3.02
C GLY A 135 9.03 18.43 -3.13
N LEU A 136 8.46 18.25 -4.33
CA LEU A 136 7.01 18.22 -4.51
C LEU A 136 6.35 16.96 -3.92
N SER A 137 7.03 15.81 -3.97
CA SER A 137 6.52 14.54 -3.42
C SER A 137 6.53 14.52 -1.89
N ASP A 138 7.59 15.07 -1.29
CA ASP A 138 7.82 15.09 0.16
C ASP A 138 7.34 16.37 0.84
N GLU A 139 6.74 17.29 0.07
CA GLU A 139 6.37 18.65 0.51
C GLU A 139 7.55 19.44 1.12
N SER A 140 8.78 19.12 0.69
CA SER A 140 10.02 19.74 1.18
C SER A 140 10.31 21.05 0.48
N LYS A 141 10.10 22.16 1.20
CA LYS A 141 10.41 23.51 0.72
C LYS A 141 11.90 23.70 0.42
N ASP A 142 12.78 23.09 1.22
CA ASP A 142 14.23 23.25 1.07
C ASP A 142 14.72 22.66 -0.26
N LEU A 143 14.26 21.46 -0.62
CA LEU A 143 14.61 20.83 -1.90
C LEU A 143 14.12 21.65 -3.10
N ILE A 144 12.93 22.25 -3.01
CA ILE A 144 12.39 23.10 -4.07
C ILE A 144 13.18 24.41 -4.19
N LEU A 145 13.60 24.99 -3.06
CA LEU A 145 14.46 26.17 -3.07
C LEU A 145 15.83 25.87 -3.69
N GLU A 146 16.45 24.73 -3.36
CA GLU A 146 17.69 24.29 -3.99
C GLU A 146 17.53 24.09 -5.51
N ALA A 147 16.44 23.44 -5.93
CA ALA A 147 16.10 23.30 -7.34
C ALA A 147 15.95 24.66 -8.03
N LYS A 148 15.26 25.61 -7.40
CA LYS A 148 15.09 26.97 -7.91
C LYS A 148 16.43 27.68 -8.09
N GLU A 149 17.34 27.58 -7.12
CA GLU A 149 18.67 28.19 -7.24
C GLU A 149 19.49 27.59 -8.40
N LEU A 150 19.43 26.26 -8.56
CA LEU A 150 20.09 25.57 -9.67
C LEU A 150 19.52 26.00 -11.02
N ASN A 151 18.19 26.01 -11.15
CA ASN A 151 17.50 26.44 -12.37
C ASN A 151 17.82 27.90 -12.72
N GLN A 152 17.88 28.80 -11.73
CA GLN A 152 18.27 30.20 -11.96
C GLN A 152 19.72 30.33 -12.45
N LYS A 153 20.66 29.53 -11.91
CA LYS A 153 22.05 29.49 -12.40
C LYS A 153 22.13 29.01 -13.85
N LEU A 154 21.28 28.05 -14.24
CA LEU A 154 21.18 27.56 -15.61
C LEU A 154 20.62 28.63 -16.56
N ILE A 155 19.54 29.32 -16.16
CA ILE A 155 18.94 30.41 -16.95
C ILE A 155 19.94 31.56 -17.17
N LYS A 156 20.68 31.97 -16.13
CA LYS A 156 21.72 33.01 -16.26
C LYS A 156 22.81 32.63 -17.26
N ASN A 157 23.05 31.33 -17.44
CA ASN A 157 24.02 30.80 -18.40
C ASN A 157 23.37 30.33 -19.73
N ALA A 158 22.09 30.62 -19.97
CA ALA A 158 21.37 30.13 -21.15
C ALA A 158 22.02 30.54 -22.48
N GLY A 159 22.71 31.69 -22.52
CA GLY A 159 23.48 32.13 -23.69
C GLY A 159 24.63 31.19 -24.08
N LYS A 160 25.11 30.35 -23.17
CA LYS A 160 26.16 29.34 -23.40
C LYS A 160 25.60 27.97 -23.81
N ILE A 161 24.28 27.80 -23.73
CA ILE A 161 23.61 26.55 -24.11
C ILE A 161 23.32 26.64 -25.60
N THR A 162 23.88 25.74 -26.40
CA THR A 162 23.61 25.68 -27.85
C THR A 162 22.44 24.75 -28.17
N SER A 163 22.17 23.75 -27.33
CA SER A 163 21.02 22.85 -27.47
C SER A 163 19.68 23.57 -27.23
N GLY A 164 18.81 23.58 -28.23
CA GLY A 164 17.46 24.13 -28.13
C GLY A 164 16.56 23.32 -27.20
N GLU A 165 16.74 22.00 -27.18
CA GLU A 165 15.99 21.08 -26.32
C GLU A 165 16.30 21.32 -24.84
N LEU A 166 17.58 21.36 -24.46
CA LEU A 166 17.98 21.64 -23.08
C LEU A 166 17.49 23.01 -22.59
N LYS A 167 17.47 24.02 -23.46
CA LYS A 167 16.89 25.33 -23.12
C LYS A 167 15.40 25.23 -22.80
N LYS A 168 14.66 24.50 -23.63
CA LYS A 168 13.23 24.28 -23.44
C LYS A 168 12.99 23.58 -22.10
N GLU A 169 13.73 22.50 -21.82
CA GLU A 169 13.63 21.77 -20.55
C GLU A 169 13.88 22.65 -19.33
N ILE A 170 14.93 23.50 -19.36
CA ILE A 170 15.22 24.43 -18.26
C ILE A 170 14.07 25.43 -18.05
N LEU A 171 13.44 25.89 -19.14
CA LEU A 171 12.28 26.81 -19.09
C LEU A 171 11.01 26.10 -18.63
N ASP A 172 10.85 24.82 -18.94
CA ASP A 172 9.75 24.00 -18.46
C ASP A 172 9.89 23.77 -16.94
N ASP A 173 11.10 23.42 -16.47
CA ASP A 173 11.41 23.30 -15.04
C ASP A 173 11.13 24.63 -14.29
N LYS A 174 11.47 25.78 -14.90
CA LYS A 174 11.16 27.12 -14.35
C LYS A 174 9.65 27.32 -14.17
N GLN A 175 8.85 26.96 -15.17
CA GLN A 175 7.40 27.10 -15.11
C GLN A 175 6.78 26.23 -14.01
N ILE A 176 7.36 25.05 -13.76
CA ILE A 176 6.94 24.19 -12.62
C ILE A 176 7.22 24.90 -11.29
N ILE A 177 8.40 25.48 -11.12
CA ILE A 177 8.77 26.26 -9.92
C ILE A 177 7.82 27.45 -9.74
N GLU A 178 7.55 28.23 -10.79
CA GLU A 178 6.62 29.37 -10.72
C GLU A 178 5.18 28.94 -10.40
N ALA A 179 4.76 27.76 -10.85
CA ALA A 179 3.44 27.21 -10.50
C ALA A 179 3.38 26.79 -9.03
N TRP A 180 4.46 26.20 -8.49
CA TRP A 180 4.57 25.90 -7.07
C TRP A 180 4.46 27.17 -6.21
N GLU A 181 5.18 28.25 -6.58
CA GLU A 181 5.12 29.53 -5.84
C GLU A 181 3.74 30.19 -5.83
N LYS A 182 2.89 29.85 -6.81
CA LYS A 182 1.54 30.39 -6.97
C LYS A 182 0.45 29.42 -6.51
N ASP A 183 0.83 28.31 -5.86
CA ASP A 183 -0.08 27.23 -5.45
C ASP A 183 -0.97 26.71 -6.59
N ASN A 184 -0.39 26.63 -7.80
CA ASN A 184 -1.07 26.25 -9.04
C ASN A 184 -0.60 24.88 -9.57
N ILE A 185 -0.17 24.01 -8.66
CA ILE A 185 0.05 22.60 -8.96
C ILE A 185 -1.22 21.83 -8.64
N LYS A 186 -1.68 21.05 -9.61
CA LYS A 186 -2.90 20.25 -9.46
C LYS A 186 -2.72 18.85 -9.99
N THR A 187 -3.36 17.91 -9.31
CA THR A 187 -3.50 16.52 -9.73
C THR A 187 -4.95 16.27 -10.09
N THR A 188 -5.20 15.84 -11.32
CA THR A 188 -6.54 15.49 -11.79
C THR A 188 -6.60 14.00 -12.03
N ILE A 189 -7.58 13.32 -11.42
CA ILE A 189 -7.88 11.91 -11.62
C ILE A 189 -9.30 11.77 -12.16
N GLU A 190 -9.44 11.03 -13.25
CA GLU A 190 -10.72 10.70 -13.87
C GLU A 190 -10.96 9.19 -13.75
N PHE A 191 -12.12 8.82 -13.23
CA PHE A 191 -12.52 7.44 -12.99
C PHE A 191 -14.04 7.28 -13.03
N GLU A 192 -14.49 6.03 -13.08
CA GLU A 192 -15.91 5.69 -13.05
C GLU A 192 -16.28 5.05 -11.71
N ILE A 193 -17.49 5.35 -11.24
CA ILE A 193 -18.10 4.71 -10.07
C ILE A 193 -19.44 4.09 -10.46
N PRO A 194 -19.82 2.96 -9.82
CA PRO A 194 -20.95 2.16 -10.23
C PRO A 194 -22.27 2.68 -9.69
N PHE A 195 -22.42 3.96 -9.34
CA PHE A 195 -23.72 4.49 -8.90
C PHE A 195 -23.86 5.96 -9.33
N PRO A 196 -25.10 6.45 -9.51
CA PRO A 196 -25.34 7.83 -9.92
C PRO A 196 -25.12 8.81 -8.75
N LEU A 197 -24.38 9.88 -9.01
CA LEU A 197 -24.26 11.04 -8.13
C LEU A 197 -24.91 12.23 -8.85
N ILE A 198 -26.20 12.43 -8.61
CA ILE A 198 -26.98 13.48 -9.25
C ILE A 198 -26.80 14.76 -8.43
N VAL A 199 -26.01 15.70 -8.93
CA VAL A 199 -25.70 16.96 -8.23
C VAL A 199 -25.98 18.18 -9.10
N THR A 200 -25.07 18.49 -10.03
CA THR A 200 -25.18 19.58 -11.01
C THR A 200 -24.24 19.27 -12.18
N ASP A 201 -24.47 19.92 -13.31
CA ASP A 201 -23.58 19.98 -14.47
C ASP A 201 -22.39 20.93 -14.27
N GLU A 202 -22.39 21.76 -13.22
CA GLU A 202 -21.29 22.66 -12.88
C GLU A 202 -20.24 22.01 -11.95
N PRO A 203 -18.95 22.40 -12.06
CA PRO A 203 -17.92 21.94 -11.13
C PRO A 203 -18.20 22.42 -9.70
N ILE A 204 -18.02 21.53 -8.71
CA ILE A 204 -18.21 21.87 -7.30
C ILE A 204 -16.86 22.02 -6.61
N GLU A 205 -16.64 23.16 -5.97
CA GLU A 205 -15.47 23.45 -5.16
C GLU A 205 -15.71 23.11 -3.68
N PHE A 206 -14.74 22.44 -3.05
CA PHE A 206 -14.76 22.16 -1.61
C PHE A 206 -13.35 21.99 -1.04
N GLU A 207 -13.25 21.97 0.28
CA GLU A 207 -11.99 21.82 1.01
C GLU A 207 -12.00 20.54 1.86
N TYR A 208 -10.90 19.81 1.82
CA TYR A 208 -10.68 18.60 2.62
C TYR A 208 -9.20 18.54 2.99
N ASP A 209 -8.91 18.38 4.28
CA ASP A 209 -7.53 18.28 4.81
C ASP A 209 -6.65 19.47 4.39
N ASP A 210 -7.19 20.70 4.52
CA ASP A 210 -6.58 21.98 4.12
C ASP A 210 -6.19 22.07 2.63
N VAL A 211 -6.69 21.16 1.79
CA VAL A 211 -6.47 21.15 0.34
C VAL A 211 -7.78 21.46 -0.37
N LYS A 212 -7.71 22.38 -1.34
CA LYS A 212 -8.84 22.69 -2.23
C LYS A 212 -9.03 21.58 -3.26
N HIS A 213 -10.30 21.32 -3.57
CA HIS A 213 -10.73 20.30 -4.49
C HIS A 213 -11.82 20.84 -5.42
N ILE A 214 -11.80 20.38 -6.67
CA ILE A 214 -12.90 20.54 -7.63
C ILE A 214 -13.37 19.15 -8.03
N ILE A 215 -14.69 18.92 -8.02
CA ILE A 215 -15.30 17.71 -8.55
C ILE A 215 -16.24 18.06 -9.71
N GLU A 216 -16.06 17.36 -10.83
CA GLU A 216 -16.97 17.36 -11.98
C GLU A 216 -17.56 15.95 -12.12
N ILE A 217 -18.87 15.86 -12.34
CA ILE A 217 -19.59 14.59 -12.43
C ILE A 217 -20.36 14.55 -13.75
N GLU A 218 -20.10 13.51 -14.54
CA GLU A 218 -20.81 13.22 -15.79
C GLU A 218 -21.60 11.92 -15.61
N LEU A 219 -22.91 11.97 -15.82
CA LEU A 219 -23.78 10.79 -15.78
C LEU A 219 -23.81 10.12 -17.16
N PHE A 220 -23.73 8.79 -17.19
CA PHE A 220 -23.84 8.03 -18.43
C PHE A 220 -24.63 6.74 -18.24
N GLU A 221 -25.30 6.30 -19.30
CA GLU A 221 -26.09 5.08 -19.30
C GLU A 221 -25.20 3.84 -19.17
N SER A 222 -25.60 2.91 -18.31
CA SER A 222 -24.99 1.61 -18.19
C SER A 222 -25.25 0.79 -19.45
N PRO A 223 -24.26 0.02 -19.96
CA PRO A 223 -24.45 -0.86 -21.11
C PRO A 223 -25.48 -1.98 -20.89
N VAL A 224 -25.92 -2.17 -19.63
CA VAL A 224 -26.94 -3.15 -19.22
C VAL A 224 -28.32 -2.50 -19.06
N SER A 225 -28.47 -1.20 -19.40
CA SER A 225 -29.73 -0.49 -19.29
C SER A 225 -30.82 -1.19 -20.13
N PRO A 226 -31.96 -1.57 -19.52
CA PRO A 226 -33.02 -2.28 -20.22
C PRO A 226 -33.78 -1.40 -21.23
N ILE A 227 -33.58 -0.08 -21.21
CA ILE A 227 -34.32 0.88 -22.05
C ILE A 227 -33.33 1.80 -22.78
N PRO A 228 -33.04 1.54 -24.06
CA PRO A 228 -32.30 2.48 -24.89
C PRO A 228 -33.29 3.49 -25.46
N SER A 229 -33.31 4.72 -24.94
CA SER A 229 -34.13 5.77 -25.54
C SER A 229 -33.39 7.09 -25.58
N LYS A 230 -32.95 7.47 -26.79
CA LYS A 230 -32.46 8.82 -27.09
C LYS A 230 -33.46 9.86 -26.56
N GLY A 231 -33.01 10.68 -25.62
CA GLY A 231 -33.77 11.82 -25.11
C GLY A 231 -34.66 11.55 -23.89
N CYS A 232 -34.65 10.34 -23.32
CA CYS A 232 -35.31 10.05 -22.05
C CYS A 232 -34.29 9.65 -20.99
N PHE A 233 -34.45 10.17 -19.77
CA PHE A 233 -33.67 9.79 -18.60
C PHE A 233 -34.41 8.67 -17.86
N ALA A 234 -33.88 7.45 -17.89
CA ALA A 234 -34.43 6.31 -17.15
C ALA A 234 -33.58 6.08 -15.89
N GLU A 235 -34.16 6.34 -14.73
CA GLU A 235 -33.52 6.16 -13.43
C GLU A 235 -34.13 4.94 -12.70
N ILE A 236 -33.27 4.08 -12.15
CA ILE A 236 -33.69 3.12 -11.13
C ILE A 236 -33.66 3.83 -9.79
N VAL A 237 -34.81 3.86 -9.11
CA VAL A 237 -34.88 4.35 -7.73
C VAL A 237 -33.96 3.48 -6.88
N GLU A 238 -32.96 4.10 -6.25
CA GLU A 238 -31.89 3.43 -5.50
C GLU A 238 -30.98 2.55 -6.37
N ASP A 239 -30.39 3.14 -7.42
CA ASP A 239 -29.43 2.46 -8.31
C ASP A 239 -28.04 2.25 -7.67
N LYS A 240 -28.00 1.49 -6.57
CA LYS A 240 -26.79 1.19 -5.78
C LYS A 240 -25.64 0.58 -6.58
N TYR A 241 -25.98 -0.16 -7.63
CA TYR A 241 -25.03 -0.93 -8.43
C TYR A 241 -24.88 -0.39 -9.87
N GLY A 242 -25.54 0.72 -10.20
CA GLY A 242 -25.36 1.42 -11.47
C GLY A 242 -25.79 0.55 -12.64
N LEU A 243 -26.93 -0.11 -12.46
CA LEU A 243 -27.58 -0.97 -13.43
C LEU A 243 -28.19 -0.14 -14.57
N ALA A 244 -28.70 1.06 -14.26
CA ALA A 244 -29.21 2.01 -15.24
C ALA A 244 -28.21 3.12 -15.52
N ILE A 245 -27.68 3.77 -14.47
CA ILE A 245 -26.86 4.98 -14.60
C ILE A 245 -25.58 4.84 -13.77
N ARG A 246 -24.47 5.28 -14.35
CA ARG A 246 -23.18 5.37 -13.67
C ARG A 246 -22.66 6.79 -13.69
N SER A 247 -21.73 7.08 -12.79
CA SER A 247 -21.08 8.38 -12.74
C SER A 247 -19.62 8.26 -13.17
N LYS A 248 -19.21 9.14 -14.06
CA LYS A 248 -17.82 9.40 -14.36
C LYS A 248 -17.43 10.65 -13.58
N VAL A 249 -16.41 10.50 -12.76
CA VAL A 249 -15.95 11.54 -11.84
C VAL A 249 -14.60 12.03 -12.30
N LYS A 250 -14.45 13.35 -12.33
CA LYS A 250 -13.17 14.03 -12.50
C LYS A 250 -12.91 14.83 -11.22
N LEU A 251 -11.96 14.35 -10.43
CA LEU A 251 -11.52 15.01 -9.21
C LEU A 251 -10.20 15.74 -9.48
N THR A 252 -10.17 17.03 -9.17
CA THR A 252 -8.96 17.86 -9.20
C THR A 252 -8.59 18.26 -7.77
N SER A 253 -7.44 17.80 -7.30
CA SER A 253 -6.82 18.23 -6.05
C SER A 253 -5.77 19.29 -6.34
N PHE A 254 -5.79 20.41 -5.63
CA PHE A 254 -4.78 21.47 -5.75
C PHE A 254 -3.52 21.13 -4.93
N ARG A 255 -2.94 19.97 -5.23
CA ARG A 255 -1.72 19.44 -4.63
C ARG A 255 -1.01 18.51 -5.62
N TYR A 256 0.31 18.41 -5.51
CA TYR A 256 1.07 17.36 -6.18
C TYR A 256 0.82 16.01 -5.50
N VAL A 257 0.42 15.00 -6.28
CA VAL A 257 0.37 13.62 -5.80
C VAL A 257 1.15 12.77 -6.78
N ASN A 258 2.21 12.10 -6.31
CA ASN A 258 3.00 11.22 -7.16
C ASN A 258 2.13 10.05 -7.64
N PRO A 259 1.85 9.94 -8.94
CA PRO A 259 0.94 8.92 -9.42
C PRO A 259 1.56 7.53 -9.50
N TYR A 260 2.89 7.45 -9.49
CA TYR A 260 3.65 6.20 -9.60
C TYR A 260 4.04 5.62 -8.25
N GLU A 261 3.82 6.36 -7.16
CA GLU A 261 4.06 5.87 -5.80
C GLU A 261 3.04 4.76 -5.48
N ILE A 262 3.56 3.56 -5.24
CA ILE A 262 2.76 2.38 -4.90
C ILE A 262 2.77 2.16 -3.40
N ILE A 263 1.58 2.13 -2.81
CA ILE A 263 1.34 1.91 -1.38
C ILE A 263 0.83 0.49 -1.14
N GLU A 264 1.33 -0.17 -0.10
CA GLU A 264 0.77 -1.42 0.40
C GLU A 264 -0.43 -1.17 1.33
N LEU A 265 -1.60 -1.67 0.93
CA LEU A 265 -2.86 -1.65 1.65
C LEU A 265 -2.95 -2.78 2.67
N LYS A 266 -3.57 -2.50 3.82
CA LYS A 266 -3.79 -3.48 4.89
C LYS A 266 -5.15 -4.16 4.73
N ILE A 267 -5.35 -4.75 3.56
CA ILE A 267 -6.60 -5.42 3.17
C ILE A 267 -6.41 -6.93 3.00
N LEU A 268 -7.51 -7.66 3.13
CA LEU A 268 -7.58 -9.10 2.84
C LEU A 268 -7.96 -9.32 1.38
N ALA A 269 -7.04 -8.96 0.48
CA ALA A 269 -7.18 -9.14 -0.96
C ALA A 269 -5.94 -9.82 -1.56
N GLN A 270 -6.12 -10.42 -2.75
CA GLN A 270 -5.02 -11.01 -3.52
C GLN A 270 -4.00 -9.96 -3.99
N ASP A 271 -4.46 -8.74 -4.30
CA ASP A 271 -3.60 -7.60 -4.54
C ASP A 271 -3.69 -6.64 -3.37
N LYS A 272 -2.53 -6.28 -2.83
CA LYS A 272 -2.38 -5.37 -1.70
C LYS A 272 -1.72 -4.07 -2.12
N LYS A 273 -1.40 -3.87 -3.39
CA LYS A 273 -0.71 -2.67 -3.84
C LYS A 273 -1.68 -1.76 -4.59
N THR A 274 -1.59 -0.46 -4.36
CA THR A 274 -2.36 0.54 -5.11
C THR A 274 -1.55 1.82 -5.27
N SER A 275 -1.90 2.65 -6.25
CA SER A 275 -1.29 3.97 -6.40
C SER A 275 -1.76 4.90 -5.26
N LYS A 276 -0.83 5.69 -4.71
CA LYS A 276 -1.13 6.75 -3.75
C LYS A 276 -2.19 7.71 -4.26
N ALA A 277 -2.13 8.08 -5.54
CA ALA A 277 -3.10 8.96 -6.16
C ALA A 277 -4.53 8.43 -6.05
N ILE A 278 -4.74 7.12 -6.23
CA ILE A 278 -6.05 6.49 -6.08
C ILE A 278 -6.48 6.45 -4.62
N LEU A 279 -5.57 6.12 -3.72
CA LEU A 279 -5.88 6.08 -2.29
C LEU A 279 -6.34 7.44 -1.79
N GLU A 280 -5.66 8.52 -2.17
CA GLU A 280 -6.04 9.89 -1.82
C GLU A 280 -7.36 10.30 -2.48
N THR A 281 -7.54 9.99 -3.76
CA THR A 281 -8.80 10.22 -4.47
C THR A 281 -9.98 9.57 -3.75
N ILE A 282 -9.84 8.31 -3.32
CA ILE A 282 -10.90 7.59 -2.58
C ILE A 282 -11.23 8.26 -1.26
N LYS A 283 -10.22 8.74 -0.51
CA LYS A 283 -10.46 9.44 0.77
C LYS A 283 -11.30 10.69 0.56
N VAL A 284 -10.89 11.53 -0.39
CA VAL A 284 -11.59 12.78 -0.74
C VAL A 284 -13.00 12.49 -1.25
N MET A 285 -13.15 11.48 -2.10
CA MET A 285 -14.45 11.09 -2.64
C MET A 285 -15.40 10.54 -1.58
N ASN A 286 -14.92 9.71 -0.65
CA ASN A 286 -15.74 9.22 0.45
C ASN A 286 -16.15 10.37 1.37
N PHE A 287 -15.27 11.33 1.61
CA PHE A 287 -15.65 12.56 2.30
C PHE A 287 -16.83 13.24 1.59
N PHE A 288 -16.74 13.45 0.27
CA PHE A 288 -17.82 14.05 -0.53
C PHE A 288 -19.12 13.22 -0.49
N ILE A 289 -19.03 11.91 -0.73
CA ILE A 289 -20.17 10.98 -0.73
C ILE A 289 -20.90 11.01 0.61
N GLU A 290 -20.20 11.01 1.74
CA GLU A 290 -20.85 11.07 3.05
C GLU A 290 -21.66 12.36 3.25
N ARG A 291 -21.17 13.53 2.79
CA ARG A 291 -21.93 14.79 2.85
C ARG A 291 -23.11 14.77 1.89
N TYR A 292 -22.90 14.22 0.70
CA TYR A 292 -23.96 14.04 -0.30
C TYR A 292 -25.10 13.18 0.25
N ARG A 293 -24.78 12.05 0.89
CA ARG A 293 -25.75 11.15 1.54
C ARG A 293 -26.61 11.85 2.58
N VAL A 294 -25.97 12.60 3.48
CA VAL A 294 -26.67 13.34 4.53
C VAL A 294 -27.58 14.42 3.93
N THR A 295 -27.13 15.10 2.89
CA THR A 295 -27.89 16.20 2.27
C THR A 295 -29.07 15.71 1.43
N THR A 296 -28.89 14.61 0.70
CA THR A 296 -29.91 14.07 -0.22
C THR A 296 -30.79 12.98 0.40
N ASN A 297 -30.45 12.50 1.60
CA ASN A 297 -31.07 11.34 2.24
C ASN A 297 -30.94 10.03 1.43
N ASN A 298 -29.96 9.96 0.51
CA ASN A 298 -29.64 8.76 -0.27
C ASN A 298 -28.86 7.75 0.59
N TYR A 299 -29.55 7.14 1.55
CA TYR A 299 -28.97 6.22 2.54
C TYR A 299 -28.27 5.00 1.92
N TRP A 300 -28.70 4.59 0.73
CA TRP A 300 -28.25 3.41 -0.01
C TRP A 300 -26.88 3.55 -0.69
N LEU A 301 -26.35 4.77 -0.83
CA LEU A 301 -25.00 5.01 -1.35
C LEU A 301 -23.95 4.53 -0.35
N GLU A 302 -22.93 3.81 -0.84
CA GLU A 302 -21.82 3.31 -0.04
C GLU A 302 -20.52 4.07 -0.35
N ASN A 303 -19.58 4.00 0.59
CA ASN A 303 -18.21 4.45 0.36
C ASN A 303 -17.55 3.64 -0.77
N ILE A 304 -16.78 4.32 -1.61
CA ILE A 304 -15.99 3.69 -2.66
C ILE A 304 -14.69 3.13 -2.10
N PHE A 305 -14.21 2.05 -2.72
CA PHE A 305 -12.90 1.46 -2.44
C PHE A 305 -12.14 1.16 -3.74
N HIS A 306 -10.84 0.90 -3.63
CA HIS A 306 -9.93 0.83 -4.79
C HIS A 306 -10.33 -0.19 -5.87
N LYS A 307 -11.04 -1.27 -5.53
CA LYS A 307 -11.52 -2.23 -6.54
C LYS A 307 -12.84 -1.81 -7.20
N MET A 308 -13.53 -0.78 -6.71
CA MET A 308 -14.67 -0.21 -7.44
C MET A 308 -14.22 0.71 -8.57
N ILE A 309 -12.94 1.08 -8.61
CA ILE A 309 -12.32 1.89 -9.65
C ILE A 309 -11.45 0.96 -10.51
N PRO A 310 -12.01 0.30 -11.55
CA PRO A 310 -11.26 -0.65 -12.37
C PRO A 310 -10.20 0.04 -13.21
N ASN A 311 -10.52 1.24 -13.70
CA ASN A 311 -9.69 2.04 -14.58
C ASN A 311 -9.73 3.48 -14.10
N TYR A 312 -8.57 4.12 -14.14
CA TYR A 312 -8.47 5.55 -13.97
C TYR A 312 -7.37 6.09 -14.87
N LYS A 313 -7.56 7.34 -15.28
CA LYS A 313 -6.53 8.14 -15.93
C LYS A 313 -6.26 9.35 -15.07
N GLY A 314 -5.06 9.88 -15.15
CA GLY A 314 -4.69 11.01 -14.33
C GLY A 314 -3.62 11.86 -14.96
N MET A 315 -3.49 13.07 -14.45
CA MET A 315 -2.52 14.02 -14.93
C MET A 315 -2.11 14.95 -13.80
N VAL A 316 -0.82 15.20 -13.68
CA VAL A 316 -0.28 16.22 -12.78
C VAL A 316 0.14 17.40 -13.65
N THR A 317 -0.34 18.59 -13.30
CA THR A 317 -0.05 19.81 -14.06
C THR A 317 0.46 20.92 -13.14
N ALA A 318 1.35 21.74 -13.69
CA ALA A 318 1.86 22.96 -13.09
C ALA A 318 1.49 24.13 -14.02
N GLY A 319 0.42 24.86 -13.69
CA GLY A 319 -0.19 25.80 -14.61
C GLY A 319 -0.60 25.12 -15.93
N ASN A 320 0.06 25.49 -17.02
CA ASN A 320 -0.21 24.94 -18.36
C ASN A 320 0.70 23.75 -18.74
N ILE A 321 1.72 23.45 -17.93
CA ILE A 321 2.65 22.35 -18.17
C ILE A 321 2.09 21.06 -17.59
N LYS A 322 2.23 19.97 -18.35
CA LYS A 322 1.99 18.61 -17.86
C LYS A 322 3.30 18.04 -17.30
N ILE A 323 3.30 17.71 -16.01
CA ILE A 323 4.44 17.08 -15.34
C ILE A 323 4.38 15.56 -15.59
N HIS A 324 3.22 14.94 -15.33
CA HIS A 324 3.02 13.50 -15.50
C HIS A 324 1.68 13.21 -16.17
N THR A 325 1.63 12.12 -16.92
CA THR A 325 0.38 11.56 -17.46
C THR A 325 0.29 10.10 -17.06
N ILE A 326 -0.77 9.75 -16.34
CA ILE A 326 -1.12 8.37 -16.03
C ILE A 326 -2.01 7.86 -17.15
N ARG A 327 -1.48 6.94 -17.96
CA ARG A 327 -2.29 6.20 -18.93
C ARG A 327 -2.93 5.01 -18.22
N ASN A 328 -4.26 4.86 -18.38
CA ASN A 328 -5.12 3.79 -17.86
C ASN A 328 -4.40 2.73 -17.03
N PHE A 329 -4.31 2.96 -15.72
CA PHE A 329 -3.72 1.99 -14.82
C PHE A 329 -4.80 1.00 -14.38
N HIS A 330 -4.61 -0.28 -14.70
CA HIS A 330 -5.47 -1.36 -14.21
C HIS A 330 -5.02 -1.74 -12.81
N SER A 331 -5.80 -1.34 -11.80
CA SER A 331 -5.56 -1.72 -10.40
C SER A 331 -6.00 -3.15 -10.08
N GLN A 332 -6.62 -3.84 -11.04
CA GLN A 332 -7.24 -5.15 -10.84
C GLN A 332 -6.50 -6.25 -11.60
N ARG A 333 -6.27 -7.37 -10.93
CA ARG A 333 -5.88 -8.62 -11.58
C ARG A 333 -7.07 -9.19 -12.34
N ILE A 334 -7.05 -9.07 -13.65
CA ILE A 334 -8.04 -9.71 -14.51
C ILE A 334 -7.59 -11.15 -14.75
N LYS A 335 -8.36 -12.11 -14.26
CA LYS A 335 -8.18 -13.51 -14.63
C LYS A 335 -8.91 -13.76 -15.94
N ILE A 336 -8.16 -13.90 -17.03
CA ILE A 336 -8.69 -14.30 -18.33
C ILE A 336 -8.67 -15.83 -18.37
N SER A 337 -9.84 -16.46 -18.49
CA SER A 337 -9.97 -17.89 -18.70
C SER A 337 -10.60 -18.16 -20.07
N LEU A 338 -10.07 -19.15 -20.80
CA LEU A 338 -10.60 -19.61 -22.10
C LEU A 338 -11.92 -20.41 -21.96
N GLY A 339 -12.64 -20.23 -20.86
CA GLY A 339 -13.86 -20.96 -20.52
C GLY A 339 -14.48 -20.42 -19.24
N ASN A 340 -15.72 -20.86 -18.99
CA ASN A 340 -16.48 -20.44 -17.82
C ASN A 340 -15.82 -21.00 -16.55
N PRO A 341 -15.63 -20.18 -15.51
CA PRO A 341 -15.01 -20.61 -14.25
C PRO A 341 -16.04 -21.34 -13.38
N TRP A 342 -16.53 -22.48 -13.87
CA TRP A 342 -17.43 -23.34 -13.10
C TRP A 342 -16.78 -23.74 -11.78
N LEU A 343 -17.61 -23.93 -10.75
CA LEU A 343 -17.15 -24.52 -9.50
C LEU A 343 -16.53 -25.90 -9.78
N SER A 344 -15.47 -26.24 -9.06
CA SER A 344 -14.97 -27.62 -9.07
C SER A 344 -16.04 -28.57 -8.53
N GLN A 345 -15.98 -29.84 -8.94
CA GLN A 345 -16.91 -30.87 -8.46
C GLN A 345 -16.93 -30.95 -6.92
N GLU A 346 -15.78 -30.85 -6.28
CA GLU A 346 -15.64 -30.80 -4.82
C GLU A 346 -16.41 -29.62 -4.18
N LYS A 347 -16.27 -28.41 -4.73
CA LYS A 347 -17.01 -27.23 -4.25
C LYS A 347 -18.50 -27.32 -4.55
N LEU A 348 -18.86 -27.97 -5.65
CA LEU A 348 -20.25 -28.24 -5.98
C LEU A 348 -20.87 -29.19 -4.95
N GLU A 349 -20.16 -30.25 -4.57
CA GLU A 349 -20.60 -31.17 -3.51
C GLU A 349 -20.71 -30.45 -2.15
N GLU A 350 -19.74 -29.60 -1.81
CA GLU A 350 -19.78 -28.76 -0.60
C GLU A 350 -21.00 -27.82 -0.60
N LEU A 351 -21.26 -27.14 -1.72
CA LEU A 351 -22.44 -26.30 -1.90
C LEU A 351 -23.73 -27.11 -1.72
N MET A 352 -23.82 -28.27 -2.39
CA MET A 352 -24.99 -29.15 -2.28
C MET A 352 -25.19 -29.66 -0.86
N ASN A 353 -24.12 -29.90 -0.09
CA ASN A 353 -24.21 -30.27 1.31
C ASN A 353 -24.65 -29.10 2.19
N ASN A 354 -24.14 -27.90 1.95
CA ASN A 354 -24.55 -26.70 2.70
C ASN A 354 -26.00 -26.29 2.41
N LEU A 355 -26.49 -26.47 1.18
CA LEU A 355 -27.89 -26.23 0.81
C LEU A 355 -28.89 -27.17 1.52
N LYS A 356 -28.43 -28.32 2.01
CA LYS A 356 -29.26 -29.26 2.80
C LYS A 356 -29.33 -28.91 4.29
N LYS A 357 -28.48 -27.99 4.78
CA LYS A 357 -28.46 -27.62 6.19
C LYS A 357 -29.58 -26.61 6.49
N ASP A 358 -30.34 -26.85 7.54
CA ASP A 358 -31.38 -25.90 7.99
C ASP A 358 -30.81 -24.58 8.51
N ARG A 359 -29.56 -24.59 8.98
CA ARG A 359 -28.82 -23.42 9.46
C ARG A 359 -27.34 -23.53 9.09
N LEU A 360 -26.75 -22.41 8.71
CA LEU A 360 -25.31 -22.27 8.47
C LEU A 360 -24.59 -21.85 9.75
N ASP A 361 -23.29 -22.10 9.79
CA ASP A 361 -22.43 -21.68 10.89
C ASP A 361 -22.32 -20.15 10.91
N LEU A 362 -23.04 -19.52 11.85
CA LEU A 362 -23.14 -18.07 11.96
C LEU A 362 -21.75 -17.41 12.07
N TRP A 363 -20.82 -17.99 12.83
CA TRP A 363 -19.48 -17.45 12.97
C TRP A 363 -18.73 -17.36 11.63
N ASN A 364 -18.94 -18.33 10.72
CA ASN A 364 -18.25 -18.33 9.43
C ASN A 364 -18.85 -17.27 8.51
N SER A 365 -20.18 -17.13 8.50
CA SER A 365 -20.86 -16.03 7.80
C SER A 365 -20.37 -14.66 8.31
N LEU A 366 -20.32 -14.46 9.62
CA LEU A 366 -19.85 -13.21 10.22
C LEU A 366 -18.36 -12.93 9.94
N LEU A 367 -17.53 -13.97 9.84
CA LEU A 367 -16.13 -13.84 9.39
C LEU A 367 -16.06 -13.36 7.93
N LEU A 368 -16.88 -13.92 7.05
CA LEU A 368 -16.94 -13.49 5.64
C LEU A 368 -17.44 -12.04 5.54
N ASP A 369 -18.46 -11.67 6.32
CA ASP A 369 -18.97 -10.30 6.40
C ASP A 369 -17.90 -9.33 6.92
N ALA A 370 -17.15 -9.69 7.97
CA ALA A 370 -16.07 -8.86 8.49
C ALA A 370 -14.98 -8.60 7.42
N LYS A 371 -14.66 -9.60 6.59
CA LYS A 371 -13.71 -9.46 5.48
C LYS A 371 -14.25 -8.54 4.38
N ASP A 372 -15.53 -8.64 4.05
CA ASP A 372 -16.18 -7.76 3.08
C ASP A 372 -16.26 -6.31 3.60
N TYR A 373 -16.67 -6.11 4.86
CA TYR A 373 -16.69 -4.79 5.47
C TYR A 373 -15.30 -4.15 5.54
N LEU A 374 -14.24 -4.92 5.85
CA LEU A 374 -12.86 -4.42 5.74
C LEU A 374 -12.54 -3.95 4.32
N LEU A 375 -12.94 -4.72 3.30
CA LEU A 375 -12.71 -4.37 1.89
C LEU A 375 -13.40 -3.06 1.50
N ARG A 376 -14.63 -2.85 1.98
CA ARG A 376 -15.45 -1.65 1.76
C ARG A 376 -15.11 -0.49 2.69
N ARG A 377 -14.07 -0.63 3.54
CA ARG A 377 -13.65 0.36 4.55
C ARG A 377 -14.73 0.67 5.59
N ASN A 378 -15.68 -0.24 5.80
CA ASN A 378 -16.68 -0.12 6.84
C ASN A 378 -16.16 -0.74 8.15
N TYR A 379 -15.18 -0.06 8.77
CA TYR A 379 -14.37 -0.67 9.84
C TYR A 379 -15.16 -0.94 11.13
N LYS A 380 -16.17 -0.12 11.46
CA LYS A 380 -16.98 -0.33 12.67
C LYS A 380 -17.80 -1.61 12.55
N GLU A 381 -18.45 -1.81 11.40
CA GLU A 381 -19.23 -3.00 11.06
C GLU A 381 -18.33 -4.23 10.97
N ALA A 382 -17.11 -4.08 10.46
CA ALA A 382 -16.12 -5.15 10.50
C ALA A 382 -15.73 -5.55 11.94
N ILE A 383 -15.57 -4.59 12.87
CA ILE A 383 -15.31 -4.85 14.30
C ILE A 383 -16.50 -5.58 14.94
N TYR A 384 -17.74 -5.19 14.61
CA TYR A 384 -18.93 -5.89 15.10
C TYR A 384 -18.99 -7.33 14.59
N ALA A 385 -18.85 -7.51 13.27
CA ALA A 385 -18.93 -8.82 12.64
C ALA A 385 -17.85 -9.77 13.19
N ILE A 386 -16.59 -9.32 13.33
CA ILE A 386 -15.51 -10.19 13.82
C ILE A 386 -15.67 -10.54 15.31
N ASN A 387 -16.18 -9.63 16.14
CA ASN A 387 -16.46 -9.92 17.54
C ASN A 387 -17.65 -10.88 17.69
N GLY A 388 -18.70 -10.69 16.86
CA GLY A 388 -19.83 -11.62 16.80
C GLY A 388 -19.40 -13.01 16.33
N ALA A 389 -18.52 -13.10 15.33
CA ALA A 389 -17.93 -14.35 14.88
C ALA A 389 -17.16 -15.05 16.01
N PHE A 390 -16.34 -14.30 16.74
CA PHE A 390 -15.56 -14.80 17.86
C PHE A 390 -16.43 -15.31 19.01
N GLU A 391 -17.41 -14.52 19.46
CA GLU A 391 -18.30 -14.89 20.56
C GLU A 391 -19.14 -16.12 20.20
N ASN A 392 -19.66 -16.18 18.96
CA ASN A 392 -20.42 -17.34 18.49
C ASN A 392 -19.55 -18.60 18.38
N TYR A 393 -18.36 -18.50 17.78
CA TYR A 393 -17.45 -19.65 17.62
C TYR A 393 -16.96 -20.17 18.97
N LEU A 394 -16.59 -19.28 19.90
CA LEU A 394 -16.14 -19.67 21.23
C LEU A 394 -17.25 -20.43 21.98
N MET A 395 -18.49 -19.96 21.93
CA MET A 395 -19.60 -20.65 22.61
C MET A 395 -19.84 -22.04 22.02
N LEU A 396 -19.84 -22.18 20.69
CA LEU A 396 -20.00 -23.46 20.02
C LEU A 396 -18.90 -24.46 20.42
N LYS A 397 -17.63 -24.04 20.35
CA LYS A 397 -16.50 -24.92 20.69
C LYS A 397 -16.35 -25.18 22.19
N ALA A 398 -16.70 -24.21 23.03
CA ALA A 398 -16.74 -24.44 24.47
C ALA A 398 -17.82 -25.44 24.85
N GLN A 399 -19.01 -25.35 24.25
CA GLN A 399 -20.07 -26.33 24.45
C GLN A 399 -19.59 -27.72 24.04
N GLU A 400 -18.98 -27.88 22.87
CA GLU A 400 -18.42 -29.15 22.39
C GLU A 400 -17.42 -29.74 23.40
N ILE A 401 -16.35 -29.01 23.73
CA ILE A 401 -15.26 -29.49 24.61
C ILE A 401 -15.73 -29.73 26.04
N LEU A 402 -16.51 -28.82 26.62
CA LEU A 402 -16.95 -28.96 28.02
C LEU A 402 -18.02 -30.04 28.15
N SER A 403 -18.87 -30.25 27.14
CA SER A 403 -19.86 -31.33 27.17
C SER A 403 -19.22 -32.71 27.17
N GLU A 404 -18.09 -32.89 26.48
CA GLU A 404 -17.32 -34.14 26.50
C GLU A 404 -16.83 -34.49 27.92
N ALA A 405 -16.40 -33.50 28.70
CA ALA A 405 -15.84 -33.74 30.03
C ALA A 405 -16.84 -33.66 31.18
N TRP A 406 -17.84 -32.77 31.10
CA TRP A 406 -18.76 -32.46 32.18
C TRP A 406 -20.18 -32.96 31.93
N GLY A 407 -20.48 -33.42 30.71
CA GLY A 407 -21.82 -33.72 30.24
C GLY A 407 -22.58 -32.48 29.76
N ASN A 408 -23.41 -32.65 28.74
CA ASN A 408 -24.10 -31.56 28.03
C ASN A 408 -24.88 -30.62 28.96
N LYS A 409 -25.60 -31.17 29.95
CA LYS A 409 -26.37 -30.37 30.91
C LYS A 409 -25.47 -29.42 31.72
N ASN A 410 -24.40 -29.94 32.32
CA ASN A 410 -23.52 -29.13 33.18
C ASN A 410 -22.73 -28.09 32.37
N ALA A 411 -22.33 -28.45 31.14
CA ALA A 411 -21.67 -27.53 30.23
C ALA A 411 -22.58 -26.36 29.86
N MET A 412 -23.85 -26.63 29.50
CA MET A 412 -24.84 -25.60 29.20
C MET A 412 -25.16 -24.73 30.42
N GLU A 413 -25.36 -25.33 31.59
CA GLU A 413 -25.63 -24.58 32.83
C GLU A 413 -24.48 -23.59 33.15
N TYR A 414 -23.23 -24.01 32.97
CA TYR A 414 -22.07 -23.12 33.12
C TYR A 414 -22.05 -21.99 32.09
N LEU A 415 -22.24 -22.31 30.80
CA LEU A 415 -22.17 -21.33 29.71
C LEU A 415 -23.33 -20.32 29.74
N ASP A 416 -24.52 -20.75 30.19
CA ASP A 416 -25.68 -19.89 30.42
C ASP A 416 -25.54 -19.03 31.69
N GLY A 417 -24.48 -19.26 32.48
CA GLY A 417 -24.20 -18.49 33.69
C GLY A 417 -25.11 -18.82 34.86
N ILE A 418 -25.67 -20.04 34.89
CA ILE A 418 -26.44 -20.52 36.04
C ILE A 418 -25.48 -20.56 37.24
N PRO A 419 -25.79 -19.86 38.35
CA PRO A 419 -24.84 -19.74 39.45
C PRO A 419 -24.53 -21.11 40.08
N ASP A 420 -23.29 -21.59 39.91
CA ASP A 420 -22.78 -22.79 40.57
C ASP A 420 -21.94 -22.40 41.78
N TYR A 421 -22.34 -22.89 42.95
CA TYR A 421 -21.67 -22.68 44.23
C TYR A 421 -20.17 -22.98 44.15
N LYS A 422 -19.76 -24.03 43.44
CA LYS A 422 -18.36 -24.48 43.35
C LYS A 422 -17.46 -23.42 42.73
N TYR A 423 -18.00 -22.60 41.83
CA TYR A 423 -17.27 -21.62 41.02
C TYR A 423 -17.65 -20.16 41.32
N HIS A 424 -18.64 -19.93 42.19
CA HIS A 424 -19.11 -18.59 42.54
C HIS A 424 -18.19 -17.91 43.57
N LYS A 425 -17.97 -16.60 43.41
CA LYS A 425 -17.13 -15.78 44.33
C LYS A 425 -17.58 -15.80 45.79
N LEU A 426 -18.85 -16.14 46.04
CA LEU A 426 -19.46 -16.18 47.37
C LEU A 426 -19.20 -17.49 48.12
N LYS A 427 -18.60 -18.51 47.50
CA LYS A 427 -18.27 -19.79 48.12
C LYS A 427 -17.43 -19.67 49.40
N ASN A 428 -16.61 -18.62 49.48
CA ASN A 428 -15.76 -18.37 50.64
C ASN A 428 -16.48 -17.60 51.77
N CYS A 429 -17.71 -17.13 51.52
CA CYS A 429 -18.43 -16.21 52.41
C CYS A 429 -19.82 -16.73 52.81
N MET A 430 -20.27 -17.84 52.23
CA MET A 430 -21.60 -18.41 52.40
C MET A 430 -21.51 -19.92 52.15
N ASP A 431 -22.29 -20.71 52.87
CA ASP A 431 -22.39 -22.16 52.63
C ASP A 431 -23.27 -22.49 51.41
N GLU A 432 -23.12 -23.71 50.90
CA GLU A 432 -23.81 -24.18 49.70
C GLU A 432 -25.33 -24.13 49.81
N GLU A 433 -25.86 -24.42 51.00
CA GLU A 433 -27.30 -24.46 51.23
C GLU A 433 -27.90 -23.05 51.19
N THR A 434 -27.24 -22.10 51.86
CA THR A 434 -27.62 -20.68 51.85
C THR A 434 -27.47 -20.08 50.45
N PHE A 435 -26.43 -20.45 49.72
CA PHE A 435 -26.23 -20.03 48.33
C PHE A 435 -27.36 -20.50 47.43
N ASN A 436 -27.67 -21.80 47.46
CA ASN A 436 -28.73 -22.38 46.63
C ASN A 436 -30.12 -21.80 46.98
N LYS A 437 -30.37 -21.47 48.26
CA LYS A 437 -31.57 -20.73 48.68
C LYS A 437 -31.61 -19.31 48.12
N ALA A 438 -30.49 -18.62 48.05
CA ALA A 438 -30.39 -17.26 47.52
C ALA A 438 -30.55 -17.22 45.98
N VAL A 439 -30.00 -18.21 45.26
CA VAL A 439 -30.22 -18.40 43.81
C VAL A 439 -31.70 -18.65 43.52
N LYS A 440 -32.36 -19.56 44.25
CA LYS A 440 -33.80 -19.84 44.09
C LYS A 440 -34.72 -18.66 44.40
N LYS A 441 -34.24 -17.67 45.15
CA LYS A 441 -34.97 -16.44 45.50
C LYS A 441 -34.60 -15.25 44.59
N ASP A 442 -33.85 -15.49 43.51
CA ASP A 442 -33.33 -14.47 42.59
C ASP A 442 -32.49 -13.38 43.28
N LEU A 443 -31.91 -13.68 44.45
CA LEU A 443 -31.02 -12.76 45.17
C LEU A 443 -29.58 -12.80 44.61
N ILE A 444 -29.26 -13.87 43.86
CA ILE A 444 -28.00 -14.03 43.13
C ILE A 444 -28.34 -14.15 41.65
N ALA A 445 -28.01 -13.11 40.89
CA ALA A 445 -28.27 -13.07 39.47
C ALA A 445 -27.38 -14.07 38.70
N PRO A 446 -27.87 -14.60 37.56
CA PRO A 446 -27.04 -15.33 36.61
C PRO A 446 -25.80 -14.51 36.22
N TYR A 447 -24.67 -15.18 36.08
CA TYR A 447 -23.41 -14.57 35.69
C TYR A 447 -22.77 -15.39 34.57
N VAL A 448 -22.96 -14.93 33.33
CA VAL A 448 -22.34 -15.55 32.15
C VAL A 448 -20.81 -15.49 32.30
N PRO A 449 -20.09 -16.61 32.17
CA PRO A 449 -18.65 -16.62 32.31
C PRO A 449 -18.01 -15.73 31.24
N SER A 450 -17.01 -14.95 31.65
CA SER A 450 -16.22 -14.17 30.70
C SER A 450 -15.49 -15.09 29.72
N THR A 451 -15.19 -14.58 28.53
CA THR A 451 -14.34 -15.22 27.51
C THR A 451 -13.09 -15.89 28.12
N TYR A 452 -12.41 -15.20 29.04
CA TYR A 452 -11.22 -15.71 29.71
C TYR A 452 -11.50 -16.86 30.68
N GLN A 453 -12.66 -16.87 31.33
CA GLN A 453 -13.11 -17.98 32.18
C GLN A 453 -13.46 -19.20 31.33
N ILE A 454 -14.22 -19.01 30.24
CA ILE A 454 -14.55 -20.08 29.30
C ILE A 454 -13.27 -20.74 28.77
N LEU A 455 -12.35 -19.94 28.23
CA LEU A 455 -11.07 -20.44 27.71
C LEU A 455 -10.21 -21.13 28.75
N LYS A 456 -10.22 -20.64 29.99
CA LYS A 456 -9.48 -21.28 31.09
C LYS A 456 -10.02 -22.70 31.35
N GLU A 457 -11.33 -22.85 31.46
CA GLU A 457 -11.95 -24.16 31.72
C GLU A 457 -11.79 -25.11 30.52
N CYS A 458 -11.97 -24.62 29.29
CA CYS A 458 -11.66 -25.40 28.09
C CYS A 458 -10.20 -25.87 28.10
N ASN A 459 -9.24 -25.02 28.46
CA ASN A 459 -7.83 -25.38 28.52
C ASN A 459 -7.48 -26.38 29.65
N ILE A 460 -8.28 -26.44 30.72
CA ILE A 460 -8.13 -27.45 31.78
C ILE A 460 -8.56 -28.81 31.25
N VAL A 461 -9.67 -28.85 30.51
CA VAL A 461 -10.22 -30.08 29.92
C VAL A 461 -9.38 -30.57 28.74
N ARG A 462 -9.08 -29.66 27.80
CA ARG A 462 -8.32 -29.91 26.59
C ARG A 462 -7.27 -28.79 26.42
N PRO A 463 -6.01 -29.02 26.82
CA PRO A 463 -4.97 -28.00 26.75
C PRO A 463 -4.74 -27.49 25.32
N PHE A 464 -4.69 -26.17 25.16
CA PHE A 464 -4.36 -25.54 23.88
C PHE A 464 -2.86 -25.69 23.57
N PRO A 465 -2.48 -25.73 22.28
CA PRO A 465 -1.09 -25.87 21.85
C PRO A 465 -0.22 -24.63 22.11
N ILE A 466 -0.82 -23.54 22.60
CA ILE A 466 -0.15 -22.26 22.86
C ILE A 466 -0.25 -21.85 24.33
N SER A 467 0.69 -21.03 24.78
CA SER A 467 0.65 -20.52 26.15
C SER A 467 -0.53 -19.58 26.37
N ARG A 468 -1.03 -19.52 27.62
CA ARG A 468 -2.11 -18.61 28.04
C ARG A 468 -1.83 -17.14 27.67
N LYS A 469 -0.55 -16.72 27.73
CA LYS A 469 -0.14 -15.36 27.31
C LYS A 469 -0.38 -15.13 25.81
N LYS A 470 -0.08 -16.11 24.96
CA LYS A 470 -0.34 -16.02 23.52
C LYS A 470 -1.84 -16.05 23.22
N LEU A 471 -2.59 -16.91 23.91
CA LEU A 471 -4.05 -17.00 23.79
C LEU A 471 -4.73 -15.67 24.15
N ASN A 472 -4.38 -15.09 25.30
CA ASN A 472 -4.91 -13.80 25.70
C ASN A 472 -4.59 -12.70 24.69
N LYS A 473 -3.36 -12.71 24.12
CA LYS A 473 -2.98 -11.74 23.09
C LYS A 473 -3.84 -11.84 21.82
N LEU A 474 -4.28 -13.04 21.43
CA LEU A 474 -5.22 -13.20 20.31
C LEU A 474 -6.58 -12.59 20.67
N VAL A 475 -7.11 -12.92 21.84
CA VAL A 475 -8.40 -12.39 22.32
C VAL A 475 -8.38 -10.86 22.44
N ASP A 476 -7.32 -10.30 23.00
CA ASP A 476 -7.14 -8.84 23.15
C ASP A 476 -7.13 -8.14 21.79
N LYS A 477 -6.51 -8.75 20.77
CA LYS A 477 -6.53 -8.21 19.40
C LYS A 477 -7.90 -8.26 18.76
N ILE A 478 -8.63 -9.37 18.92
CA ILE A 478 -9.99 -9.53 18.39
C ILE A 478 -10.95 -8.50 19.01
N ARG A 479 -10.83 -8.29 20.32
CA ARG A 479 -11.72 -7.41 21.09
C ARG A 479 -11.28 -5.94 21.13
N LYS A 480 -10.15 -5.61 20.51
CA LYS A 480 -9.59 -4.25 20.51
C LYS A 480 -10.61 -3.28 19.91
N LYS A 481 -10.86 -2.17 20.59
CA LYS A 481 -11.83 -1.12 20.21
C LYS A 481 -13.30 -1.53 20.12
N ARG A 482 -13.68 -2.76 20.50
CA ARG A 482 -15.07 -3.22 20.48
C ARG A 482 -15.98 -2.31 21.32
N ASN A 483 -15.56 -1.97 22.53
CA ASN A 483 -16.40 -1.20 23.45
C ASN A 483 -16.53 0.26 22.98
N GLU A 484 -15.43 0.87 22.56
CA GLU A 484 -15.40 2.24 22.06
C GLU A 484 -16.27 2.39 20.80
N VAL A 485 -16.22 1.41 19.88
CA VAL A 485 -17.11 1.37 18.71
C VAL A 485 -18.57 1.20 19.11
N MET A 486 -18.88 0.30 20.05
CA MET A 486 -20.23 0.08 20.60
C MET A 486 -20.82 1.33 21.26
N HIS A 487 -20.00 2.15 21.91
CA HIS A 487 -20.45 3.35 22.63
C HIS A 487 -20.38 4.63 21.79
N GLY A 488 -19.90 4.55 20.55
CA GLY A 488 -19.86 5.69 19.62
C GLY A 488 -18.73 6.68 19.88
N ASP A 489 -17.66 6.25 20.56
CA ASP A 489 -16.53 7.13 20.91
C ASP A 489 -15.73 7.56 19.66
N ASN A 490 -15.13 8.75 19.72
CA ASN A 490 -14.19 9.21 18.70
C ASN A 490 -12.89 8.40 18.78
N LEU A 491 -12.54 7.76 17.67
CA LEU A 491 -11.38 6.87 17.57
C LEU A 491 -10.25 7.58 16.81
N ASN A 492 -9.14 7.86 17.50
CA ASN A 492 -7.94 8.46 16.91
C ASN A 492 -6.95 7.41 16.37
N GLU A 493 -7.28 6.12 16.45
CA GLU A 493 -6.43 5.03 15.95
C GLU A 493 -6.86 4.59 14.55
N ASP A 494 -5.92 4.04 13.78
CA ASP A 494 -6.18 3.47 12.47
C ASP A 494 -6.99 2.16 12.58
N LEU A 495 -8.29 2.26 12.31
CA LEU A 495 -9.23 1.14 12.40
C LEU A 495 -8.98 0.06 11.34
N GLU A 496 -8.34 0.40 10.22
CA GLU A 496 -8.01 -0.59 9.18
C GLU A 496 -7.02 -1.63 9.74
N ILE A 497 -5.99 -1.16 10.46
CA ILE A 497 -5.01 -2.03 11.13
C ILE A 497 -5.70 -2.90 12.17
N ILE A 498 -6.56 -2.30 12.99
CA ILE A 498 -7.22 -2.99 14.10
C ILE A 498 -8.10 -4.12 13.57
N VAL A 499 -8.95 -3.85 12.58
CA VAL A 499 -9.81 -4.85 11.94
C VAL A 499 -8.99 -5.95 11.29
N PHE A 500 -7.95 -5.58 10.54
CA PHE A 500 -7.08 -6.56 9.88
C PHE A 500 -6.41 -7.51 10.87
N GLU A 501 -5.88 -6.97 11.98
CA GLU A 501 -5.29 -7.78 13.04
C GLU A 501 -6.32 -8.63 13.79
N ALA A 502 -7.53 -8.11 14.00
CA ALA A 502 -8.62 -8.85 14.63
C ALA A 502 -9.04 -10.06 13.79
N ILE A 503 -9.23 -9.89 12.47
CA ILE A 503 -9.61 -10.98 11.56
C ILE A 503 -8.52 -12.05 11.55
N LYS A 504 -7.24 -11.67 11.37
CA LYS A 504 -6.13 -12.64 11.42
C LYS A 504 -6.04 -13.37 12.75
N SER A 505 -6.21 -12.65 13.86
CA SER A 505 -6.13 -13.24 15.19
C SER A 505 -7.28 -14.21 15.44
N PHE A 506 -8.46 -13.95 14.88
CA PHE A 506 -9.59 -14.87 14.93
C PHE A 506 -9.36 -16.12 14.06
N GLU A 507 -8.84 -15.97 12.84
CA GLU A 507 -8.48 -17.13 12.00
C GLU A 507 -7.42 -18.02 12.67
N ASP A 508 -6.43 -17.42 13.34
CA ASP A 508 -5.45 -18.18 14.13
C ASP A 508 -6.04 -18.79 15.39
N PHE A 509 -7.05 -18.14 15.98
CA PHE A 509 -7.78 -18.66 17.14
C PHE A 509 -8.62 -19.90 16.77
N VAL A 510 -9.30 -19.90 15.63
CA VAL A 510 -10.09 -21.04 15.12
C VAL A 510 -9.22 -22.30 15.01
N LYS A 511 -8.01 -22.16 14.47
CA LYS A 511 -7.03 -23.27 14.33
C LYS A 511 -6.57 -23.89 15.66
N LEU A 512 -6.88 -23.29 16.81
CA LEU A 512 -6.52 -23.85 18.12
C LEU A 512 -7.48 -24.95 18.59
N PHE A 513 -8.65 -25.04 17.96
CA PHE A 513 -9.71 -25.98 18.32
C PHE A 513 -9.83 -27.15 17.32
N ASP A 514 -9.26 -26.99 16.13
CA ASP A 514 -8.99 -28.07 15.17
C ASP A 514 -7.84 -28.94 15.69
#